data_AF-Q21TK6-F1
#
_entry.id   AF-Q21TK6-F1
#
_cell.length_a   1.000
_cell.length_b   1.000
_cell.length_c   1.000
_cell.angle_alpha   90.00
_cell.angle_beta   90.00
_cell.angle_gamma   90.00
#
_symmetry.space_group_name_H-M   'P 1'
#
loop_
_entity.id
_entity.type
_entity.pdbx_description
1 polymer ?
#
loop_
_entity_poly.entity_id
_entity_poly.type
_entity_poly.pdbx_seq_one_letter_code
_entity_poly.pdbx_strand_id
1 'polypeptide(L)'
;MLSRFGILVMHLLGRLPLAWVRALGYGLGWTLYFLALPRRRVAQTNLRLCFPDQTATQIRLLARRTFVHFAQAWLDRGWLWHGTPEVTRRRLTLMGAVSELHGSEPVVIFAPHFVGLDAGWTALTQQLPRQFTTIYTNQANKILDAWILAGRRRFGSARLFGRVDGVKTIVAALRSGDPLYLLPDMNFGVEDSIFVPFYGISAATVPSLARFAKLGRAKVVPVVTRMTHQGYEVEVMPAWPGFPSDDALADTALMNQRLQSYIDSMPDQYFWVHKRFKDRPPGIPAVY
;
A
#
# COMPACT_ATOMS: atom_id res chain seq x y z
N MET A 1 8.89 -12.34 24.23
CA MET A 1 9.28 -13.65 23.67
C MET A 1 8.58 -13.94 22.34
N LEU A 2 7.24 -13.81 22.25
CA LEU A 2 6.46 -14.09 21.03
C LEU A 2 6.94 -13.35 19.77
N SER A 3 7.23 -12.05 19.85
CA SER A 3 7.70 -11.26 18.69
C SER A 3 9.04 -11.73 18.13
N ARG A 4 9.97 -12.14 19.01
CA ARG A 4 11.29 -12.66 18.59
C ARG A 4 11.14 -14.02 17.89
N PHE A 5 10.29 -14.88 18.44
CA PHE A 5 9.95 -16.15 17.80
C PHE A 5 9.31 -15.93 16.42
N GLY A 6 8.34 -15.01 16.31
CA GLY A 6 7.75 -14.66 15.02
C GLY A 6 8.78 -14.18 14.00
N ILE A 7 9.72 -13.32 14.40
CA ILE A 7 10.81 -12.87 13.53
C ILE A 7 11.72 -14.02 13.10
N LEU A 8 12.05 -14.95 14.01
CA LEU A 8 12.80 -16.16 13.67
C LEU A 8 12.06 -17.00 12.62
N VAL A 9 10.75 -17.21 12.78
CA VAL A 9 9.93 -17.89 11.79
C VAL A 9 10.01 -17.18 10.44
N MET A 10 9.89 -15.85 10.39
CA MET A 10 10.03 -15.08 9.15
C MET A 10 11.40 -15.27 8.49
N HIS A 11 12.46 -15.32 9.30
CA HIS A 11 13.82 -15.56 8.83
C HIS A 11 13.98 -16.97 8.22
N LEU A 12 13.33 -17.98 8.79
CA LEU A 12 13.30 -19.34 8.24
C LEU A 12 12.47 -19.42 6.94
N LEU A 13 11.30 -18.79 6.91
CA LEU A 13 10.45 -18.70 5.72
C LEU A 13 11.19 -18.05 4.53
N GLY A 14 12.10 -17.12 4.80
CA GLY A 14 12.91 -16.47 3.77
C GLY A 14 13.81 -17.41 2.96
N ARG A 15 14.09 -18.62 3.47
CA ARG A 15 14.90 -19.65 2.80
C ARG A 15 14.07 -20.68 2.01
N LEU A 16 12.75 -20.68 2.19
CA LEU A 16 11.90 -21.68 1.55
C LEU A 16 11.59 -21.36 0.08
N PRO A 17 11.28 -22.38 -0.74
CA PRO A 17 10.69 -22.18 -2.06
C PRO A 17 9.42 -21.33 -1.98
N LEU A 18 9.19 -20.44 -2.95
CA LEU A 18 8.07 -19.50 -2.92
C LEU A 18 6.72 -20.24 -2.86
N ALA A 19 6.57 -21.34 -3.59
CA ALA A 19 5.36 -22.16 -3.60
C ALA A 19 4.97 -22.64 -2.19
N TRP A 20 5.94 -22.97 -1.35
CA TRP A 20 5.70 -23.41 0.04
C TRP A 20 5.22 -22.25 0.90
N VAL A 21 5.88 -21.09 0.80
CA VAL A 21 5.45 -19.86 1.49
C VAL A 21 4.03 -19.45 1.05
N ARG A 22 3.73 -19.56 -0.25
CA ARG A 22 2.40 -19.30 -0.82
C ARG A 22 1.34 -20.27 -0.30
N ALA A 23 1.65 -21.56 -0.19
CA ALA A 23 0.75 -22.57 0.36
C ALA A 23 0.47 -22.34 1.86
N LEU A 24 1.51 -22.02 2.64
CA LEU A 24 1.35 -21.62 4.04
C LEU A 24 0.49 -20.37 4.17
N GLY A 25 0.73 -19.36 3.32
CA GLY A 25 -0.06 -18.14 3.28
C GLY A 25 -1.53 -18.39 2.90
N TYR A 26 -1.78 -19.35 2.01
CA TYR A 26 -3.14 -19.78 1.68
C TYR A 26 -3.85 -20.38 2.91
N GLY A 27 -3.21 -21.34 3.59
CA GLY A 27 -3.77 -21.95 4.80
C GLY A 27 -3.99 -20.95 5.94
N LEU A 28 -3.03 -20.04 6.14
CA LEU A 28 -3.13 -18.96 7.13
C LEU A 28 -4.26 -17.99 6.79
N GLY A 29 -4.34 -17.54 5.54
CA GLY A 29 -5.38 -16.61 5.10
C GLY A 29 -6.78 -17.22 5.18
N TRP A 30 -6.93 -18.50 4.83
CA TRP A 30 -8.18 -19.24 5.01
C TRP A 30 -8.58 -19.27 6.49
N THR A 31 -7.65 -19.66 7.37
CA THR A 31 -7.86 -19.66 8.82
C THR A 31 -8.26 -18.27 9.34
N LEU A 32 -7.54 -17.21 8.94
CA LEU A 32 -7.84 -15.83 9.34
C LEU A 32 -9.22 -15.38 8.87
N TYR A 33 -9.68 -15.79 7.67
CA TYR A 33 -11.02 -15.48 7.19
C TYR A 33 -12.11 -16.06 8.11
N PHE A 34 -11.92 -17.25 8.68
CA PHE A 34 -12.89 -17.85 9.60
C PHE A 34 -12.79 -17.30 11.03
N LEU A 35 -11.58 -16.98 11.50
CA LEU A 35 -11.36 -16.57 12.89
C LEU A 35 -11.45 -15.05 13.11
N ALA A 36 -10.99 -14.22 12.16
CA ALA A 36 -10.97 -12.76 12.30
C ALA A 36 -12.30 -12.13 11.88
N LEU A 37 -13.40 -12.57 12.51
CA LEU A 37 -14.77 -12.18 12.18
C LEU A 37 -15.00 -10.66 12.03
N PRO A 38 -14.47 -9.78 12.92
CA PRO A 38 -14.66 -8.33 12.76
C PRO A 38 -14.02 -7.79 11.49
N ARG A 39 -12.82 -8.26 11.13
CA ARG A 39 -12.12 -7.84 9.90
C ARG A 39 -12.81 -8.40 8.66
N ARG A 40 -13.33 -9.63 8.73
CA ARG A 40 -14.14 -10.21 7.65
C ARG A 40 -15.37 -9.37 7.37
N ARG A 41 -16.09 -8.94 8.41
CA ARG A 41 -17.27 -8.08 8.28
C ARG A 41 -16.92 -6.76 7.59
N VAL A 42 -15.84 -6.10 8.00
CA VAL A 42 -15.35 -4.86 7.37
C VAL A 42 -15.05 -5.07 5.88
N ALA A 43 -14.28 -6.11 5.53
CA ALA A 43 -13.96 -6.40 4.14
C ALA A 43 -15.22 -6.67 3.29
N GLN A 44 -16.14 -7.49 3.79
CA GLN A 44 -17.40 -7.78 3.09
C GLN A 44 -18.29 -6.54 2.95
N THR A 45 -18.36 -5.68 3.97
CA THR A 45 -19.08 -4.40 3.88
C THR A 45 -18.48 -3.52 2.80
N ASN A 46 -17.16 -3.33 2.78
CA ASN A 46 -16.51 -2.52 1.76
C ASN A 46 -16.75 -3.05 0.35
N LEU A 47 -16.60 -4.37 0.18
CA LEU A 47 -16.80 -5.01 -1.11
C LEU A 47 -18.25 -4.89 -1.58
N ARG A 48 -19.26 -5.08 -0.71
CA ARG A 48 -20.68 -4.87 -1.08
C ARG A 48 -20.96 -3.43 -1.51
N LEU A 49 -20.34 -2.48 -0.81
CA LEU A 49 -20.48 -1.06 -1.10
C LEU A 49 -19.83 -0.69 -2.44
N CYS A 50 -18.65 -1.22 -2.73
CA CYS A 50 -17.90 -0.87 -3.95
C CYS A 50 -18.32 -1.70 -5.19
N PHE A 51 -18.88 -2.89 -4.99
CA PHE A 51 -19.31 -3.81 -6.05
C PHE A 51 -20.77 -4.24 -5.85
N PRO A 52 -21.73 -3.31 -5.97
CA PRO A 52 -23.14 -3.57 -5.67
C PRO A 52 -23.78 -4.64 -6.58
N ASP A 53 -23.26 -4.79 -7.80
CA ASP A 53 -23.75 -5.78 -8.77
C ASP A 53 -23.29 -7.22 -8.47
N GLN A 54 -22.36 -7.41 -7.51
CA GLN A 54 -21.92 -8.74 -7.11
C GLN A 54 -22.87 -9.39 -6.10
N THR A 55 -23.18 -10.65 -6.34
CA THR A 55 -23.94 -11.49 -5.42
C THR A 55 -23.21 -11.67 -4.08
N ALA A 56 -23.96 -11.98 -3.02
CA ALA A 56 -23.39 -12.27 -1.70
C ALA A 56 -22.33 -13.38 -1.74
N THR A 57 -22.47 -14.37 -2.64
CA THR A 57 -21.48 -15.44 -2.84
C THR A 57 -20.19 -14.92 -3.45
N GLN A 58 -20.27 -14.09 -4.49
CA GLN A 58 -19.10 -13.46 -5.11
C GLN A 58 -18.34 -12.58 -4.10
N ILE A 59 -19.06 -11.75 -3.32
CA ILE A 59 -18.45 -10.94 -2.25
C ILE A 59 -17.74 -11.81 -1.21
N ARG A 60 -18.35 -12.91 -0.76
CA ARG A 60 -17.70 -13.84 0.20
C ARG A 60 -16.43 -14.45 -0.38
N LEU A 61 -16.44 -14.85 -1.65
CA LEU A 61 -15.27 -15.42 -2.32
C LEU A 61 -14.15 -14.38 -2.48
N LEU A 62 -14.50 -13.16 -2.89
CA LEU A 62 -13.58 -12.04 -3.05
C LEU A 62 -12.94 -11.64 -1.71
N ALA A 63 -13.75 -11.55 -0.65
CA ALA A 63 -13.26 -11.32 0.71
C ALA A 63 -12.28 -12.44 1.14
N ARG A 64 -12.61 -13.71 0.90
CA ARG A 64 -11.72 -14.82 1.24
C ARG A 64 -10.38 -14.72 0.51
N ARG A 65 -10.38 -14.41 -0.80
CA ARG A 65 -9.15 -14.19 -1.58
C ARG A 65 -8.33 -13.03 -1.02
N THR A 66 -8.98 -11.95 -0.58
CA THR A 66 -8.29 -10.82 0.07
C THR A 66 -7.51 -11.25 1.31
N PHE A 67 -8.09 -12.10 2.15
CA PHE A 67 -7.40 -12.61 3.34
C PHE A 67 -6.23 -13.53 2.99
N VAL A 68 -6.37 -14.35 1.95
CA VAL A 68 -5.28 -15.18 1.41
C VAL A 68 -4.13 -14.31 0.90
N HIS A 69 -4.40 -13.33 0.04
CA HIS A 69 -3.38 -12.43 -0.48
C HIS A 69 -2.73 -11.61 0.63
N PHE A 70 -3.50 -11.14 1.62
CA PHE A 70 -2.93 -10.47 2.80
C PHE A 70 -1.96 -11.37 3.57
N ALA A 71 -2.36 -12.61 3.86
CA ALA A 71 -1.51 -13.55 4.59
C ALA A 71 -0.26 -13.94 3.79
N GLN A 72 -0.40 -14.17 2.48
CA GLN A 72 0.72 -14.44 1.58
C GLN A 72 1.71 -13.26 1.54
N ALA A 73 1.24 -12.02 1.40
CA ALA A 73 2.08 -10.84 1.44
C ALA A 73 2.74 -10.63 2.80
N TRP A 74 2.03 -10.95 3.89
CA TRP A 74 2.59 -10.91 5.23
C TRP A 74 3.76 -11.89 5.39
N LEU A 75 3.61 -13.14 4.93
CA LEU A 75 4.67 -14.15 4.98
C LEU A 75 5.80 -13.87 3.99
N ASP A 76 5.53 -13.19 2.88
CA ASP A 76 6.55 -12.81 1.90
C ASP A 76 7.63 -11.88 2.47
N ARG A 77 7.31 -11.13 3.53
CA ARG A 77 8.33 -10.38 4.28
C ARG A 77 9.49 -11.24 4.76
N GLY A 78 9.28 -12.55 4.89
CA GLY A 78 10.34 -13.51 5.17
C GLY A 78 11.43 -13.45 4.11
N TRP A 79 11.08 -13.59 2.83
CA TRP A 79 12.08 -13.54 1.75
C TRP A 79 12.41 -12.11 1.31
N LEU A 80 11.46 -11.16 1.39
CA LEU A 80 11.72 -9.75 1.08
C LEU A 80 12.79 -9.15 2.01
N TRP A 81 12.75 -9.48 3.31
CA TRP A 81 13.64 -8.86 4.30
C TRP A 81 14.79 -9.76 4.77
N HIS A 82 14.72 -11.08 4.55
CA HIS A 82 15.78 -12.02 4.98
C HIS A 82 16.36 -12.91 3.86
N GLY A 83 15.70 -13.06 2.71
CA GLY A 83 16.23 -13.82 1.57
C GLY A 83 17.32 -13.06 0.82
N THR A 84 18.21 -13.69 0.06
CA THR A 84 19.34 -12.97 -0.58
C THR A 84 18.89 -11.88 -1.59
N PRO A 85 19.75 -10.91 -1.95
CA PRO A 85 19.45 -9.92 -2.98
C PRO A 85 19.02 -10.54 -4.32
N GLU A 86 19.59 -11.69 -4.69
CA GLU A 86 19.26 -12.42 -5.92
C GLU A 86 17.85 -13.01 -5.86
N VAL A 87 17.45 -13.54 -4.69
CA VAL A 87 16.08 -14.05 -4.48
C VAL A 87 15.05 -12.93 -4.66
N THR A 88 15.34 -11.75 -4.12
CA THR A 88 14.45 -10.58 -4.23
C THR A 88 14.41 -10.07 -5.66
N ARG A 89 15.55 -9.87 -6.33
CA ARG A 89 15.60 -9.47 -7.76
C ARG A 89 14.84 -10.44 -8.67
N ARG A 90 14.98 -11.75 -8.46
CA ARG A 90 14.29 -12.76 -9.27
C ARG A 90 12.76 -12.77 -9.07
N ARG A 91 12.27 -12.36 -7.89
CA ARG A 91 10.85 -12.37 -7.53
C ARG A 91 10.18 -11.01 -7.67
N LEU A 92 10.92 -9.96 -8.03
CA LEU A 92 10.42 -8.59 -8.12
C LEU A 92 10.72 -8.05 -9.51
N THR A 93 9.69 -7.96 -10.35
CA THR A 93 9.81 -7.43 -11.71
C THR A 93 9.31 -5.98 -11.73
N LEU A 94 10.23 -5.04 -11.98
CA LEU A 94 9.89 -3.64 -12.20
C LEU A 94 9.57 -3.43 -13.69
N MET A 95 8.41 -2.84 -14.01
CA MET A 95 7.93 -2.70 -15.38
C MET A 95 7.15 -1.40 -15.60
N GLY A 96 6.81 -1.11 -16.86
CA GLY A 96 6.07 0.09 -17.26
C GLY A 96 6.97 1.30 -17.48
N ALA A 97 6.50 2.48 -17.11
CA ALA A 97 7.17 3.77 -17.28
C ALA A 97 8.26 4.01 -16.21
N VAL A 98 9.16 3.04 -16.01
CA VAL A 98 10.20 3.08 -14.95
C VAL A 98 11.09 4.33 -15.05
N SER A 99 11.29 4.84 -16.26
CA SER A 99 12.03 6.07 -16.52
C SER A 99 11.45 7.30 -15.82
N GLU A 100 10.17 7.30 -15.44
CA GLU A 100 9.54 8.38 -14.66
C GLU A 100 10.18 8.57 -13.28
N LEU A 101 10.84 7.53 -12.76
CA LEU A 101 11.52 7.54 -11.47
C LEU A 101 13.02 7.79 -11.57
N HIS A 102 13.56 7.90 -12.80
CA HIS A 102 14.97 8.23 -13.02
C HIS A 102 15.25 9.73 -12.79
N GLY A 103 16.52 10.08 -12.66
CA GLY A 103 16.96 11.46 -12.44
C GLY A 103 16.66 11.99 -11.04
N SER A 104 16.62 13.31 -10.93
CA SER A 104 16.46 14.06 -9.67
C SER A 104 15.18 14.89 -9.62
N GLU A 105 14.27 14.71 -10.58
CA GLU A 105 12.98 15.40 -10.56
C GLU A 105 12.20 15.03 -9.29
N PRO A 106 11.60 16.00 -8.58
CA PRO A 106 10.70 15.72 -7.47
C PRO A 106 9.53 14.83 -7.93
N VAL A 107 9.32 13.70 -7.26
CA VAL A 107 8.25 12.74 -7.58
C VAL A 107 7.51 12.34 -6.31
N VAL A 108 6.18 12.50 -6.31
CA VAL A 108 5.34 11.81 -5.33
C VAL A 108 4.83 10.54 -5.98
N ILE A 109 5.26 9.40 -5.45
CA ILE A 109 4.77 8.10 -5.88
C ILE A 109 3.42 7.86 -5.23
N PHE A 110 2.37 7.73 -6.03
CA PHE A 110 1.07 7.26 -5.56
C PHE A 110 1.11 5.74 -5.47
N ALA A 111 1.24 5.23 -4.25
CA ALA A 111 1.30 3.80 -3.95
C ALA A 111 0.10 3.40 -3.07
N PRO A 112 -1.06 3.06 -3.65
CA PRO A 112 -2.21 2.63 -2.86
C PRO A 112 -1.90 1.40 -2.01
N HIS A 113 -2.70 1.16 -0.96
CA HIS A 113 -2.54 0.02 -0.07
C HIS A 113 -3.02 -1.29 -0.71
N PHE A 114 -2.36 -1.72 -1.78
CA PHE A 114 -2.37 -3.12 -2.18
C PHE A 114 -1.48 -3.93 -1.24
N VAL A 115 -1.80 -5.21 -1.05
CA VAL A 115 -1.07 -6.08 -0.10
C VAL A 115 0.42 -6.19 -0.42
N GLY A 116 0.80 -5.98 -1.69
CA GLY A 116 2.18 -6.01 -2.17
C GLY A 116 3.02 -4.76 -1.90
N LEU A 117 2.53 -3.77 -1.14
CA LEU A 117 3.22 -2.47 -0.96
C LEU A 117 4.69 -2.58 -0.49
N ASP A 118 5.02 -3.53 0.40
CA ASP A 118 6.41 -3.70 0.85
C ASP A 118 7.29 -4.35 -0.24
N ALA A 119 6.69 -5.14 -1.15
CA ALA A 119 7.38 -5.68 -2.32
C ALA A 119 7.68 -4.57 -3.35
N GLY A 120 6.71 -3.67 -3.58
CA GLY A 120 6.90 -2.48 -4.41
C GLY A 120 8.03 -1.59 -3.89
N TRP A 121 7.99 -1.25 -2.60
CA TRP A 121 9.06 -0.51 -1.93
C TRP A 121 10.43 -1.19 -2.05
N THR A 122 10.48 -2.51 -1.82
CA THR A 122 11.71 -3.30 -1.93
C THR A 122 12.25 -3.28 -3.36
N ALA A 123 11.39 -3.41 -4.38
CA ALA A 123 11.81 -3.39 -5.78
C ALA A 123 12.41 -2.02 -6.16
N LEU A 124 11.72 -0.93 -5.82
CA LEU A 124 12.17 0.42 -6.11
C LEU A 124 13.53 0.71 -5.44
N THR A 125 13.64 0.46 -4.13
CA THR A 125 14.86 0.74 -3.37
C THR A 125 16.04 -0.16 -3.74
N GLN A 126 15.77 -1.39 -4.21
CA GLN A 126 16.82 -2.32 -4.63
C GLN A 126 17.30 -2.11 -6.07
N GLN A 127 16.39 -1.74 -6.98
CA GLN A 127 16.64 -1.80 -8.41
C GLN A 127 16.86 -0.42 -9.05
N LEU A 128 16.51 0.67 -8.35
CA LEU A 128 16.76 2.03 -8.83
C LEU A 128 17.83 2.74 -7.97
N PRO A 129 18.83 3.38 -8.59
CA PRO A 129 19.93 4.05 -7.88
C PRO A 129 19.49 5.44 -7.40
N ARG A 130 18.41 5.51 -6.63
CA ARG A 130 17.83 6.76 -6.11
C ARG A 130 17.53 6.62 -4.61
N GLN A 131 17.63 7.73 -3.88
CA GLN A 131 17.23 7.74 -2.48
C GLN A 131 15.71 7.87 -2.38
N PHE A 132 15.02 6.85 -1.88
CA PHE A 132 13.56 6.86 -1.70
C PHE A 132 13.18 7.28 -0.29
N THR A 133 12.08 8.01 -0.18
CA THR A 133 11.51 8.42 1.10
C THR A 133 10.11 7.87 1.29
N THR A 134 9.71 7.65 2.55
CA THR A 134 8.32 7.32 2.90
C THR A 134 7.99 7.81 4.31
N ILE A 135 6.70 7.82 4.65
CA ILE A 135 6.22 8.20 5.98
C ILE A 135 6.00 6.91 6.80
N TYR A 136 6.59 6.87 7.99
CA TYR A 136 6.52 5.75 8.90
C TYR A 136 5.75 6.11 10.17
N THR A 137 4.83 5.23 10.55
CA THR A 137 4.14 5.28 11.83
C THR A 137 4.72 4.21 12.74
N ASN A 138 5.17 4.60 13.93
CA ASN A 138 5.75 3.69 14.90
C ASN A 138 4.75 2.61 15.33
N GLN A 139 5.23 1.39 15.49
CA GLN A 139 4.43 0.28 16.00
C GLN A 139 4.47 0.26 17.53
N ALA A 140 3.38 -0.22 18.14
CA ALA A 140 3.28 -0.32 19.61
C ALA A 140 4.35 -1.26 20.19
N ASN A 141 4.62 -2.39 19.51
CA ASN A 141 5.65 -3.32 19.90
C ASN A 141 7.01 -2.92 19.32
N LYS A 142 7.93 -2.48 20.17
CA LYS A 142 9.26 -1.97 19.76
C LYS A 142 10.15 -2.99 19.06
N ILE A 143 10.00 -4.29 19.35
CA ILE A 143 10.75 -5.35 18.67
C ILE A 143 10.26 -5.49 17.22
N LEU A 144 8.94 -5.49 17.01
CA LEU A 144 8.36 -5.53 15.66
C LEU A 144 8.62 -4.22 14.90
N ASP A 145 8.57 -3.09 15.60
CA ASP A 145 8.90 -1.76 15.05
C ASP A 145 10.31 -1.75 14.46
N ALA A 146 11.31 -2.17 15.25
CA ALA A 146 12.70 -2.26 14.81
C ALA A 146 12.88 -3.22 13.63
N TRP A 147 12.16 -4.37 13.64
CA TRP A 147 12.20 -5.34 12.54
C TRP A 147 11.63 -4.77 11.23
N ILE A 148 10.50 -4.06 11.29
CA ILE A 148 9.88 -3.41 10.12
C ILE A 148 10.78 -2.30 9.58
N LEU A 149 11.34 -1.46 10.47
CA LEU A 149 12.29 -0.42 10.08
C LEU A 149 13.52 -0.99 9.37
N ALA A 150 14.11 -2.06 9.91
CA ALA A 150 15.24 -2.74 9.29
C ALA A 150 14.88 -3.32 7.92
N GLY A 151 13.72 -3.98 7.80
CA GLY A 151 13.22 -4.52 6.54
C GLY A 151 13.02 -3.45 5.46
N ARG A 152 12.44 -2.30 5.83
CA ARG A 152 12.22 -1.18 4.90
C ARG A 152 13.47 -0.36 4.59
N ARG A 153 14.53 -0.45 5.39
CA ARG A 153 15.84 0.17 5.11
C ARG A 153 16.83 -0.76 4.41
N ARG A 154 16.41 -1.99 4.12
CA ARG A 154 17.30 -3.08 3.73
C ARG A 154 18.11 -2.80 2.46
N PHE A 155 17.49 -2.17 1.46
CA PHE A 155 18.11 -1.93 0.16
C PHE A 155 18.14 -0.45 -0.18
N GLY A 156 19.15 -0.06 -0.96
CA GLY A 156 19.35 1.30 -1.44
C GLY A 156 19.49 2.34 -0.33
N SER A 157 19.33 3.59 -0.71
CA SER A 157 19.24 4.71 0.23
C SER A 157 17.76 4.95 0.56
N ALA A 158 17.31 4.46 1.71
CA ALA A 158 15.92 4.53 2.14
C ALA A 158 15.77 5.40 3.38
N ARG A 159 14.99 6.48 3.28
CA ARG A 159 14.70 7.39 4.40
C ARG A 159 13.23 7.30 4.83
N LEU A 160 13.02 6.91 6.08
CA LEU A 160 11.69 6.78 6.67
C LEU A 160 11.46 7.94 7.64
N PHE A 161 10.52 8.82 7.32
CA PHE A 161 10.13 9.95 8.15
C PHE A 161 9.10 9.54 9.19
N GLY A 162 9.39 9.77 10.47
CA GLY A 162 8.40 9.66 11.53
C GLY A 162 7.41 10.84 11.49
N ARG A 163 6.25 10.68 12.14
CA ARG A 163 5.29 11.78 12.28
C ARG A 163 5.90 13.03 12.94
N VAL A 164 6.87 12.85 13.83
CA VAL A 164 7.58 13.92 14.55
C VAL A 164 8.47 14.77 13.64
N ASP A 165 8.89 14.25 12.49
CA ASP A 165 9.77 14.99 11.56
C ASP A 165 9.03 16.11 10.82
N GLY A 166 7.70 16.04 10.80
CA GLY A 166 6.82 17.04 10.23
C GLY A 166 6.86 17.14 8.69
N VAL A 167 5.89 17.87 8.15
CA VAL A 167 5.71 18.02 6.68
C VAL A 167 6.89 18.75 6.02
N LYS A 168 7.52 19.71 6.71
CA LYS A 168 8.61 20.53 6.14
C LYS A 168 9.81 19.69 5.72
N THR A 169 10.22 18.73 6.55
CA THR A 169 11.39 17.87 6.27
C THR A 169 11.12 16.93 5.10
N ILE A 170 9.89 16.40 5.00
CA ILE A 170 9.46 15.56 3.87
C ILE A 170 9.48 16.38 2.57
N VAL A 171 8.92 17.59 2.58
CA VAL A 171 8.91 18.48 1.41
C VAL A 171 10.31 18.89 0.99
N ALA A 172 11.23 19.11 1.94
CA ALA A 172 12.62 19.43 1.63
C ALA A 172 13.32 18.28 0.89
N ALA A 173 13.16 17.04 1.36
CA ALA A 173 13.71 15.86 0.68
C ALA A 173 13.08 15.64 -0.70
N LEU A 174 11.76 15.86 -0.80
CA LEU A 174 11.06 15.79 -2.09
C LEU A 174 11.61 16.81 -3.09
N ARG A 175 11.83 18.06 -2.66
CA ARG A 175 12.43 19.11 -3.49
C ARG A 175 13.90 18.87 -3.84
N SER A 176 14.64 18.11 -3.04
CA SER A 176 16.01 17.69 -3.37
C SER A 176 16.06 16.50 -4.33
N GLY A 177 14.91 16.00 -4.78
CA GLY A 177 14.83 14.91 -5.75
C GLY A 177 14.69 13.52 -5.12
N ASP A 178 14.42 13.39 -3.82
CA ASP A 178 14.08 12.10 -3.22
C ASP A 178 12.58 11.81 -3.44
N PRO A 179 12.18 10.76 -4.18
CA PRO A 179 10.78 10.45 -4.38
C PRO A 179 10.11 10.09 -3.06
N LEU A 180 8.86 10.52 -2.90
CA LEU A 180 8.03 10.18 -1.74
C LEU A 180 7.07 9.04 -2.08
N TYR A 181 7.30 7.86 -1.53
CA TYR A 181 6.37 6.73 -1.57
C TYR A 181 5.21 6.96 -0.60
N LEU A 182 4.09 7.46 -1.14
CA LEU A 182 2.93 7.90 -0.39
C LEU A 182 1.75 6.94 -0.59
N LEU A 183 1.08 6.59 0.50
CA LEU A 183 -0.13 5.76 0.51
C LEU A 183 -1.34 6.59 1.01
N PRO A 184 -2.03 7.36 0.15
CA PRO A 184 -3.00 8.38 0.54
C PRO A 184 -4.47 7.91 0.58
N ASP A 185 -4.73 6.62 0.40
CA ASP A 185 -6.04 6.00 0.16
C ASP A 185 -6.77 5.51 1.42
N MET A 186 -6.29 5.91 2.61
CA MET A 186 -6.87 5.52 3.90
C MET A 186 -7.63 6.66 4.57
N ASN A 187 -8.60 6.26 5.39
CA ASN A 187 -9.37 7.19 6.22
C ASN A 187 -8.68 7.38 7.59
N PHE A 188 -8.23 8.62 7.85
CA PHE A 188 -7.58 9.07 9.08
C PHE A 188 -8.43 10.00 9.97
N GLY A 189 -9.74 10.09 9.75
CA GLY A 189 -10.65 10.96 10.48
C GLY A 189 -11.05 12.21 9.70
N VAL A 190 -12.04 12.95 10.22
CA VAL A 190 -12.70 14.05 9.50
C VAL A 190 -11.92 15.37 9.50
N GLU A 191 -11.07 15.62 10.50
CA GLU A 191 -10.43 16.93 10.71
C GLU A 191 -9.59 17.41 9.51
N ASP A 192 -8.88 16.47 8.85
CA ASP A 192 -8.03 16.74 7.68
C ASP A 192 -8.56 16.08 6.39
N SER A 193 -9.79 15.56 6.41
CA SER A 193 -10.36 14.87 5.26
C SER A 193 -11.41 15.70 4.56
N ILE A 194 -11.50 15.51 3.25
CA ILE A 194 -12.64 15.95 2.46
C ILE A 194 -13.46 14.76 2.00
N PHE A 195 -14.77 14.95 1.90
CA PHE A 195 -15.70 13.94 1.42
C PHE A 195 -15.75 13.97 -0.11
N VAL A 196 -15.16 12.95 -0.73
CA VAL A 196 -15.17 12.79 -2.19
C VAL A 196 -15.67 11.39 -2.58
N PRO A 197 -16.21 11.20 -3.80
CA PRO A 197 -16.69 9.90 -4.24
C PRO A 197 -15.59 8.83 -4.29
N PHE A 198 -15.92 7.62 -3.86
CA PHE A 198 -15.14 6.39 -4.06
C PHE A 198 -16.12 5.25 -4.31
N TYR A 199 -16.14 4.70 -5.54
CA TYR A 199 -17.20 3.80 -6.03
C TYR A 199 -18.61 4.39 -5.82
N GLY A 200 -18.80 5.67 -6.14
CA GLY A 200 -20.07 6.39 -5.95
C GLY A 200 -20.43 6.73 -4.50
N ILE A 201 -19.64 6.27 -3.52
CA ILE A 201 -19.90 6.50 -2.11
C ILE A 201 -19.03 7.63 -1.59
N SER A 202 -19.61 8.56 -0.85
CA SER A 202 -18.87 9.61 -0.16
C SER A 202 -17.92 9.00 0.90
N ALA A 203 -16.61 9.21 0.71
CA ALA A 203 -15.56 8.70 1.56
C ALA A 203 -14.64 9.83 2.05
N ALA A 204 -14.44 9.93 3.37
CA ALA A 204 -13.47 10.83 3.96
C ALA A 204 -12.05 10.47 3.47
N THR A 205 -11.42 11.39 2.76
CA THR A 205 -10.12 11.20 2.11
C THR A 205 -9.24 12.40 2.37
N VAL A 206 -8.03 12.16 2.87
CA VAL A 206 -7.06 13.22 3.15
C VAL A 206 -6.43 13.67 1.81
N PRO A 207 -6.42 14.98 1.47
CA PRO A 207 -5.88 15.51 0.21
C PRO A 207 -4.34 15.53 0.19
N SER A 208 -3.70 14.51 0.78
CA SER A 208 -2.25 14.45 1.01
C SER A 208 -1.45 14.32 -0.28
N LEU A 209 -1.97 13.60 -1.29
CA LEU A 209 -1.30 13.41 -2.58
C LEU A 209 -1.10 14.74 -3.30
N ALA A 210 -2.18 15.49 -3.52
CA ALA A 210 -2.14 16.81 -4.14
C ALA A 210 -1.30 17.80 -3.31
N ARG A 211 -1.45 17.77 -1.97
CA ARG A 211 -0.69 18.64 -1.06
C ARG A 211 0.82 18.42 -1.17
N PHE A 212 1.30 17.17 -1.12
CA PHE A 212 2.73 16.89 -1.24
C PHE A 212 3.25 17.19 -2.65
N ALA A 213 2.46 16.89 -3.69
CA ALA A 213 2.84 17.20 -5.06
C ALA A 213 3.01 18.72 -5.27
N LYS A 214 2.06 19.53 -4.79
CA LYS A 214 2.10 21.00 -4.90
C LYS A 214 3.25 21.61 -4.09
N LEU A 215 3.39 21.21 -2.82
CA LEU A 215 4.47 21.72 -1.96
C LEU A 215 5.85 21.29 -2.47
N GLY A 216 5.96 20.06 -2.97
CA GLY A 216 7.18 19.48 -3.51
C GLY A 216 7.55 19.95 -4.91
N ARG A 217 6.62 20.62 -5.62
CA ARG A 217 6.72 20.88 -7.08
C ARG A 217 7.01 19.58 -7.85
N ALA A 218 6.28 18.54 -7.46
CA ALA A 218 6.54 17.18 -7.88
C ALA A 218 5.45 16.66 -8.80
N LYS A 219 5.85 15.90 -9.81
CA LYS A 219 4.92 15.09 -10.59
C LYS A 219 4.42 13.92 -9.76
N VAL A 220 3.20 13.45 -10.05
CA VAL A 220 2.63 12.27 -9.42
C VAL A 220 2.78 11.06 -10.34
N VAL A 221 3.44 10.02 -9.85
CA VAL A 221 3.71 8.77 -10.59
C VAL A 221 3.04 7.61 -9.85
N PRO A 222 2.03 6.95 -10.42
CA PRO A 222 1.43 5.78 -9.79
C PRO A 222 2.39 4.59 -9.82
N VAL A 223 2.49 3.89 -8.70
CA VAL A 223 3.16 2.60 -8.62
C VAL A 223 2.23 1.60 -7.97
N VAL A 224 1.86 0.57 -8.72
CA VAL A 224 0.92 -0.46 -8.30
C VAL A 224 1.64 -1.81 -8.28
N THR A 225 1.50 -2.55 -7.18
CA THR A 225 2.21 -3.82 -6.99
C THR A 225 1.26 -4.99 -6.94
N ARG A 226 1.35 -5.85 -7.95
CA ARG A 226 0.53 -7.05 -8.12
C ARG A 226 1.30 -8.28 -7.68
N MET A 227 0.72 -9.05 -6.77
CA MET A 227 1.20 -10.38 -6.43
C MET A 227 0.92 -11.35 -7.58
N THR A 228 1.94 -12.12 -7.96
CA THR A 228 1.85 -13.20 -8.96
C THR A 228 2.32 -14.52 -8.36
N HIS A 229 2.17 -15.61 -9.11
CA HIS A 229 2.69 -16.92 -8.70
C HIS A 229 4.22 -16.94 -8.55
N GLN A 230 4.93 -16.10 -9.30
CA GLN A 230 6.40 -16.06 -9.30
C GLN A 230 7.00 -15.00 -8.36
N GLY A 231 6.16 -14.11 -7.82
CA GLY A 231 6.60 -13.03 -6.94
C GLY A 231 5.67 -11.84 -7.03
N TYR A 232 6.19 -10.70 -7.50
CA TYR A 232 5.42 -9.48 -7.73
C TYR A 232 5.83 -8.78 -9.02
N GLU A 233 4.83 -8.22 -9.69
CA GLU A 233 4.99 -7.22 -10.74
C GLU A 233 4.77 -5.84 -10.11
N VAL A 234 5.76 -4.97 -10.25
CA VAL A 234 5.75 -3.60 -9.75
C VAL A 234 5.65 -2.69 -10.97
N GLU A 235 4.43 -2.26 -11.26
CA GLU A 235 4.13 -1.45 -12.44
C GLU A 235 4.26 0.03 -12.08
N VAL A 236 5.21 0.70 -12.74
CA VAL A 236 5.33 2.16 -12.75
C VAL A 236 4.47 2.67 -13.90
N MET A 237 3.51 3.53 -13.62
CA MET A 237 2.65 4.13 -14.65
C MET A 237 3.15 5.52 -15.05
N PRO A 238 2.77 6.03 -16.24
CA PRO A 238 3.07 7.41 -16.62
C PRO A 238 2.63 8.42 -15.57
N ALA A 239 3.36 9.52 -15.45
CA ALA A 239 2.97 10.60 -14.57
C ALA A 239 1.57 11.16 -14.92
N TRP A 240 0.78 11.55 -13.91
CA TRP A 240 -0.53 12.14 -14.16
C TRP A 240 -0.38 13.53 -14.81
N PRO A 241 -0.91 13.74 -16.02
CA PRO A 241 -0.81 15.02 -16.69
C PRO A 241 -1.65 16.07 -15.97
N GLY A 242 -1.10 17.26 -15.77
CA GLY A 242 -1.82 18.40 -15.18
C GLY A 242 -2.24 18.22 -13.72
N PHE A 243 -1.60 17.32 -12.96
CA PHE A 243 -1.88 17.10 -11.54
C PHE A 243 -0.69 17.54 -10.67
N PRO A 244 -0.94 18.19 -9.51
CA PRO A 244 -2.22 18.65 -8.99
C PRO A 244 -2.72 19.92 -9.68
N SER A 245 -4.02 20.18 -9.58
CA SER A 245 -4.64 21.46 -9.97
C SER A 245 -4.64 22.45 -8.79
N ASP A 246 -5.38 23.56 -8.93
CA ASP A 246 -5.65 24.48 -7.83
C ASP A 246 -6.90 24.10 -7.01
N ASP A 247 -7.61 23.04 -7.39
CA ASP A 247 -8.80 22.54 -6.69
C ASP A 247 -8.50 21.21 -5.97
N ALA A 248 -8.31 21.29 -4.65
CA ALA A 248 -8.03 20.12 -3.82
C ALA A 248 -9.20 19.11 -3.79
N LEU A 249 -10.44 19.56 -3.98
CA LEU A 249 -11.61 18.67 -4.03
C LEU A 249 -11.61 17.87 -5.33
N ALA A 250 -11.41 18.54 -6.47
CA ALA A 250 -11.29 17.89 -7.76
C ALA A 250 -10.12 16.89 -7.80
N ASP A 251 -8.95 17.29 -7.30
CA ASP A 251 -7.76 16.44 -7.27
C ASP A 251 -7.96 15.19 -6.41
N THR A 252 -8.60 15.32 -5.25
CA THR A 252 -8.82 14.18 -4.34
C THR A 252 -9.90 13.25 -4.90
N ALA A 253 -10.92 13.78 -5.58
CA ALA A 253 -11.90 12.98 -6.30
C ALA A 253 -11.25 12.21 -7.46
N LEU A 254 -10.40 12.88 -8.25
CA LEU A 254 -9.63 12.24 -9.33
C LEU A 254 -8.72 11.13 -8.80
N MET A 255 -8.04 11.35 -7.67
CA MET A 255 -7.24 10.30 -7.03
C MET A 255 -8.07 9.05 -6.71
N ASN A 256 -9.26 9.22 -6.11
CA ASN A 256 -10.16 8.11 -5.83
C ASN A 256 -10.67 7.43 -7.11
N GLN A 257 -10.91 8.19 -8.19
CA GLN A 257 -11.32 7.63 -9.48
C GLN A 257 -10.19 6.79 -10.10
N ARG A 258 -8.95 7.29 -10.11
CA ARG A 258 -7.78 6.55 -10.58
C ARG A 258 -7.54 5.30 -9.74
N LEU A 259 -7.69 5.42 -8.42
CA LEU A 259 -7.61 4.28 -7.51
C LEU A 259 -8.61 3.17 -7.86
N GLN A 260 -9.87 3.51 -8.18
CA GLN A 260 -10.88 2.53 -8.61
C GLN A 260 -10.38 1.73 -9.80
N SER A 261 -9.83 2.38 -10.83
CA SER A 261 -9.30 1.68 -12.00
C SER A 261 -8.17 0.68 -11.67
N TYR A 262 -7.35 1.00 -10.67
CA TYR A 262 -6.29 0.09 -10.21
C TYR A 262 -6.86 -1.09 -9.42
N ILE A 263 -7.84 -0.82 -8.55
CA ILE A 263 -8.53 -1.84 -7.77
C ILE A 263 -9.29 -2.79 -8.69
N ASP A 264 -9.99 -2.29 -9.70
CA ASP A 264 -10.78 -3.11 -10.64
C ASP A 264 -9.90 -4.13 -11.39
N SER A 265 -8.62 -3.84 -11.57
CA SER A 265 -7.66 -4.76 -12.19
C SER A 265 -7.20 -5.92 -11.28
N MET A 266 -7.35 -5.79 -9.95
CA MET A 266 -7.02 -6.83 -8.95
C MET A 266 -7.77 -6.58 -7.63
N PRO A 267 -9.10 -6.76 -7.63
CA PRO A 267 -9.92 -6.35 -6.50
C PRO A 267 -9.59 -7.16 -5.24
N ASP A 268 -9.11 -8.40 -5.36
CA ASP A 268 -8.74 -9.24 -4.22
C ASP A 268 -7.38 -8.90 -3.60
N GLN A 269 -6.62 -7.96 -4.16
CA GLN A 269 -5.31 -7.56 -3.61
C GLN A 269 -5.32 -6.20 -2.92
N TYR A 270 -6.42 -5.45 -2.97
CA TYR A 270 -6.57 -4.21 -2.23
C TYR A 270 -6.84 -4.47 -0.74
N PHE A 271 -6.37 -3.59 0.14
CA PHE A 271 -6.47 -3.75 1.60
C PHE A 271 -7.87 -3.45 2.15
N TRP A 272 -8.85 -4.31 1.82
CA TRP A 272 -10.26 -4.13 2.19
C TRP A 272 -10.57 -4.24 3.69
N VAL A 273 -9.62 -4.64 4.54
CA VAL A 273 -9.85 -4.76 5.99
C VAL A 273 -9.75 -3.43 6.74
N HIS A 274 -9.40 -2.34 6.04
CA HIS A 274 -9.53 -0.99 6.55
C HIS A 274 -10.98 -0.51 6.54
N LYS A 275 -11.41 0.18 7.59
CA LYS A 275 -12.74 0.78 7.64
C LYS A 275 -12.78 2.08 6.81
N ARG A 276 -12.72 1.96 5.47
CA ARG A 276 -12.69 3.08 4.50
C ARG A 276 -13.83 4.08 4.69
N PHE A 277 -15.03 3.60 5.03
CA PHE A 277 -16.27 4.38 5.15
C PHE A 277 -16.70 4.60 6.61
N LYS A 278 -15.77 4.64 7.57
CA LYS A 278 -16.14 4.73 9.01
C LYS A 278 -16.70 6.11 9.33
N ASP A 279 -16.12 7.13 8.73
CA ASP A 279 -16.58 8.51 8.81
C ASP A 279 -17.48 8.78 7.61
N ARG A 280 -18.62 9.39 7.89
CA ARG A 280 -19.70 9.64 6.93
C ARG A 280 -20.06 11.13 6.99
N PRO A 281 -20.59 11.71 5.89
CA PRO A 281 -21.16 13.05 5.96
C PRO A 281 -22.23 13.15 7.05
N PRO A 282 -22.45 14.34 7.64
CA PRO A 282 -23.49 14.54 8.64
C PRO A 282 -24.84 14.01 8.17
N GLY A 283 -25.55 13.28 9.04
CA GLY A 283 -26.86 12.70 8.75
C GLY A 283 -26.84 11.37 7.97
N ILE A 284 -25.68 10.88 7.52
CA ILE A 284 -25.59 9.59 6.82
C ILE A 284 -25.26 8.46 7.82
N PRO A 285 -26.04 7.36 7.86
CA PRO A 285 -25.80 6.24 8.78
C PRO A 285 -24.42 5.56 8.60
N ALA A 286 -23.93 5.00 9.71
CA ALA A 286 -22.74 4.15 9.73
C ALA A 286 -22.98 2.81 9.02
N VAL A 287 -21.92 2.22 8.46
CA VAL A 287 -22.00 0.99 7.64
C VAL A 287 -21.25 -0.22 8.22
N TYR A 288 -20.52 -0.07 9.33
CA TYR A 288 -19.70 -1.12 9.95
C TYR A 288 -20.22 -1.60 11.29
#